data_AF-A0A166B4J3-F1
#
_entry.id   AF-A0A166B4J3-F1
#
_cell.length_a   1.000
_cell.length_b   1.000
_cell.length_c   1.000
_cell.angle_alpha   90.00
_cell.angle_beta   90.00
_cell.angle_gamma   90.00
#
_symmetry.space_group_name_H-M   'P 1'
#
loop_
_entity.id
_entity.type
_entity.pdbx_description
1 polymer ?
#
loop_
_entity_poly.entity_id
_entity_poly.type
_entity_poly.pdbx_seq_one_letter_code
_entity_poly.pdbx_strand_id
1 'polypeptide(L)'
;MKDAWRIDDSSLLAEYQVYAKLGEKRLDSEGTETSVPHVPQLLCGGDLFLANGDPQRTLTSSLDATKPVQQYTHFRMVLKEVGKPLSSFKNVPELLRVLRDVVLVGIAAHQCALKRGILHRDISAGNILIVRERDAAGNEKVRGLLIDWDLCYVQGHSQSDEKRWITGTWQFMSIALLSRRKGHRHNDKDDLESILWVLCYC
;
A
#
# COMPACT_ATOMS: atom_id res chain seq x y z
N MET A 1 9.07 2.11 -11.34
CA MET A 1 10.18 1.61 -10.49
C MET A 1 10.20 2.47 -9.23
N LYS A 2 10.28 1.85 -8.06
CA LYS A 2 10.40 2.53 -6.75
C LYS A 2 11.75 2.12 -6.14
N ASP A 3 12.46 3.09 -5.58
CA ASP A 3 13.76 2.95 -4.93
C ASP A 3 13.61 3.55 -3.53
N ALA A 4 13.74 2.72 -2.49
CA ALA A 4 13.35 3.11 -1.14
C ALA A 4 14.07 2.32 -0.05
N TRP A 5 13.97 2.79 1.19
CA TRP A 5 14.62 2.19 2.35
C TRP A 5 13.57 1.51 3.23
N ARG A 6 13.67 0.19 3.41
CA ARG A 6 12.83 -0.55 4.36
C ARG A 6 13.51 -0.61 5.71
N ILE A 7 12.73 -0.70 6.78
CA ILE A 7 13.27 -0.95 8.10
C ILE A 7 14.00 -2.31 8.10
N ASP A 8 15.21 -2.35 8.65
CA ASP A 8 16.01 -3.57 8.75
C ASP A 8 15.57 -4.41 9.96
N ASP A 9 14.37 -4.96 9.84
CA ASP A 9 13.72 -5.79 10.86
C ASP A 9 13.06 -6.97 10.17
N SER A 10 13.50 -8.18 10.50
CA SER A 10 13.02 -9.43 9.89
C SER A 10 11.58 -9.77 10.24
N SER A 11 11.00 -9.12 11.27
CA SER A 11 9.58 -9.28 11.61
C SER A 11 8.64 -8.52 10.66
N LEU A 12 9.19 -7.63 9.83
CA LEU A 12 8.46 -6.82 8.87
C LEU A 12 8.69 -7.31 7.45
N LEU A 13 7.69 -7.07 6.61
CA LEU A 13 7.85 -7.25 5.17
C LEU A 13 8.27 -5.94 4.53
N ALA A 14 9.18 -6.05 3.57
CA ALA A 14 9.40 -5.01 2.58
C ALA A 14 8.16 -4.84 1.71
N GLU A 15 7.93 -3.63 1.21
CA GLU A 15 6.79 -3.33 0.33
C GLU A 15 6.72 -4.28 -0.88
N TYR A 16 7.85 -4.61 -1.52
CA TYR A 16 7.85 -5.55 -2.63
C TYR A 16 7.38 -6.97 -2.23
N GLN A 17 7.66 -7.41 -1.01
CA GLN A 17 7.17 -8.69 -0.50
C GLN A 17 5.66 -8.65 -0.24
N VAL A 18 5.14 -7.50 0.19
CA VAL A 18 3.70 -7.27 0.32
C VAL A 18 3.02 -7.34 -1.04
N TYR A 19 3.55 -6.65 -2.05
CA TYR A 19 3.04 -6.74 -3.42
C TYR A 19 3.09 -8.18 -3.98
N ALA A 20 4.13 -8.95 -3.67
CA ALA A 20 4.19 -10.36 -4.03
C ALA A 20 3.01 -11.15 -3.42
N LYS A 21 2.70 -10.92 -2.13
CA LYS A 21 1.56 -11.54 -1.43
C LYS A 21 0.20 -11.10 -1.99
N LEU A 22 0.07 -9.83 -2.38
CA LEU A 22 -1.15 -9.31 -3.03
C LEU A 22 -1.35 -9.94 -4.42
N GLY A 23 -0.26 -10.21 -5.12
CA GLY A 23 -0.24 -10.86 -6.45
C GLY A 23 -0.46 -12.38 -6.44
N GLU A 24 -0.29 -13.06 -5.30
CA GLU A 24 -0.57 -14.50 -5.19
C GLU A 24 -2.01 -14.81 -5.62
N LYS A 25 -2.20 -15.79 -6.50
CA LYS A 25 -3.54 -16.26 -6.83
C LYS A 25 -4.08 -17.14 -5.71
N ARG A 26 -5.31 -16.88 -5.26
CA ARG A 26 -6.03 -17.72 -4.30
C ARG A 26 -7.45 -17.96 -4.81
N LEU A 27 -8.01 -19.11 -4.48
CA LEU A 27 -9.41 -19.41 -4.79
C LEU A 27 -10.30 -18.44 -4.00
N ASP A 28 -11.18 -17.74 -4.70
CA ASP A 28 -12.27 -17.00 -4.08
C ASP A 28 -13.43 -17.93 -3.70
N SER A 29 -14.49 -17.35 -3.15
CA SER A 29 -15.71 -18.09 -2.76
C SER A 29 -16.43 -18.76 -3.93
N GLU A 30 -16.10 -18.38 -5.16
CA GLU A 30 -16.69 -18.91 -6.39
C GLU A 30 -15.76 -19.95 -7.06
N GLY A 31 -14.62 -20.27 -6.43
CA GLY A 31 -13.64 -21.22 -6.97
C GLY A 31 -12.79 -20.64 -8.10
N THR A 32 -12.79 -19.32 -8.30
CA THR A 32 -11.93 -18.66 -9.29
C THR A 32 -10.61 -18.25 -8.64
N GLU A 33 -9.49 -18.58 -9.29
CA GLU A 33 -8.18 -18.11 -8.86
C GLU A 33 -8.01 -16.63 -9.18
N THR A 34 -8.04 -15.80 -8.14
CA THR A 34 -7.87 -14.34 -8.27
C THR A 34 -6.75 -13.83 -7.36
N SER A 35 -5.98 -12.87 -7.86
CA SER A 35 -5.10 -12.03 -7.04
C SER A 35 -5.93 -10.91 -6.40
N VAL A 36 -5.34 -10.13 -5.48
CA VAL A 36 -6.01 -8.92 -5.01
C VAL A 36 -6.21 -7.99 -6.21
N PRO A 37 -7.46 -7.61 -6.55
CA PRO A 37 -7.72 -6.83 -7.75
C PRO A 37 -7.30 -5.37 -7.54
N HIS A 38 -7.01 -4.66 -8.64
CA HIS A 38 -6.67 -3.22 -8.65
C HIS A 38 -5.52 -2.80 -7.72
N VAL A 39 -4.62 -3.73 -7.46
CA VAL A 39 -3.27 -3.45 -6.98
C VAL A 39 -2.33 -3.63 -8.17
N PRO A 40 -1.34 -2.76 -8.36
CA PRO A 40 -0.34 -2.98 -9.40
C PRO A 40 0.35 -4.35 -9.28
N GLN A 41 0.63 -4.98 -10.40
CA GLN A 41 1.37 -6.24 -10.46
C GLN A 41 2.86 -5.97 -10.20
N LEU A 42 3.44 -6.67 -9.22
CA LEU A 42 4.89 -6.74 -9.07
C LEU A 42 5.51 -7.52 -10.21
N LEU A 43 6.46 -6.91 -10.92
CA LEU A 43 7.29 -7.58 -11.90
C LEU A 43 8.54 -8.18 -11.24
N CYS A 44 9.20 -7.41 -10.38
CA CYS A 44 10.33 -7.86 -9.58
C CYS A 44 10.58 -6.90 -8.41
N GLY A 45 11.27 -7.37 -7.38
CA GLY A 45 11.78 -6.55 -6.30
C GLY A 45 12.78 -7.31 -5.44
N GLY A 46 13.65 -6.57 -4.76
CA GLY A 46 14.68 -7.15 -3.92
C GLY A 46 15.51 -6.09 -3.20
N ASP A 47 16.19 -6.53 -2.16
CA ASP A 47 17.17 -5.70 -1.46
C ASP A 47 18.41 -5.47 -2.36
N LEU A 48 19.04 -4.31 -2.21
CA LEU A 48 20.24 -3.97 -2.95
C LEU A 48 21.49 -4.29 -2.14
N PHE A 49 22.52 -4.76 -2.83
CA PHE A 49 23.78 -5.19 -2.23
C PHE A 49 24.93 -4.34 -2.77
N LEU A 50 25.96 -4.18 -1.95
CA LEU A 50 27.24 -3.60 -2.32
C LEU A 50 28.07 -4.63 -3.12
N ALA A 51 29.15 -4.16 -3.75
CA ALA A 51 30.03 -5.03 -4.55
C ALA A 51 30.69 -6.15 -3.72
N ASN A 52 30.80 -5.97 -2.41
CA ASN A 52 31.33 -6.96 -1.48
C ASN A 52 30.28 -8.01 -1.03
N GLY A 53 29.03 -7.91 -1.49
CA GLY A 53 27.93 -8.81 -1.13
C GLY A 53 27.13 -8.41 0.11
N ASP A 54 27.48 -7.31 0.78
CA ASP A 54 26.74 -6.83 1.95
C ASP A 54 25.47 -6.08 1.53
N PRO A 55 24.34 -6.18 2.27
CA PRO A 55 23.17 -5.35 2.03
C PRO A 55 23.52 -3.85 2.15
N GLN A 56 23.02 -3.05 1.22
CA GLN A 56 23.10 -1.59 1.33
C GLN A 56 22.24 -1.11 2.50
N ARG A 57 22.88 -0.58 3.53
CA ARG A 57 22.24 -0.16 4.78
C ARG A 57 22.55 1.28 5.13
N THR A 58 21.68 1.92 5.89
CA THR A 58 21.97 3.24 6.46
C THR A 58 23.09 3.13 7.49
N LEU A 59 24.01 4.10 7.49
CA LEU A 59 25.16 4.16 8.41
C LEU A 59 24.86 4.97 9.67
N THR A 60 23.59 5.25 9.97
CA THR A 60 23.23 6.17 11.08
C THR A 60 23.63 5.60 12.44
N SER A 61 23.68 4.28 12.58
CA SER A 61 24.18 3.58 13.77
C SER A 61 25.70 3.73 13.98
N SER A 62 26.47 4.00 12.92
CA SER A 62 27.93 4.20 13.03
C SER A 62 28.31 5.62 13.46
N LEU A 63 27.35 6.56 13.50
CA LEU A 63 27.59 7.94 13.91
C LEU A 63 27.47 8.15 15.42
N ASP A 64 26.63 7.37 16.11
CA ASP A 64 26.47 7.43 17.57
C ASP A 64 26.00 6.06 18.11
N ALA A 65 26.96 5.22 18.48
CA ALA A 65 26.70 3.87 19.01
C ALA A 65 25.98 3.87 20.38
N THR A 66 25.82 5.03 21.02
CA THR A 66 25.14 5.15 22.32
C THR A 66 23.62 5.22 22.20
N LYS A 67 23.10 5.46 20.99
CA LYS A 67 21.67 5.53 20.73
C LYS A 67 21.23 4.36 19.85
N PRO A 68 20.17 3.62 20.22
CA PRO A 68 19.57 2.65 19.33
C PRO A 68 18.91 3.42 18.17
N VAL A 69 19.63 3.56 17.07
CA VAL A 69 19.10 4.18 15.85
C VAL A 69 18.52 3.10 14.95
N GLN A 70 17.33 3.34 14.43
CA GLN A 70 16.69 2.44 13.47
C GLN A 70 17.57 2.32 12.22
N GLN A 71 17.98 1.10 11.91
CA GLN A 71 18.69 0.78 10.67
C GLN A 71 17.68 0.50 9.55
N TYR A 72 18.06 0.85 8.32
CA TYR A 72 17.27 0.60 7.12
C TYR A 72 18.10 -0.10 6.06
N THR A 73 17.47 -0.98 5.29
CA THR A 73 18.04 -1.69 4.15
C THR A 73 17.44 -1.12 2.86
N HIS A 74 18.29 -0.82 1.88
CA HIS A 74 17.89 -0.30 0.57
C HIS A 74 17.26 -1.41 -0.26
N PHE A 75 16.10 -1.14 -0.88
CA PHE A 75 15.46 -2.07 -1.79
C PHE A 75 14.95 -1.34 -3.04
N ARG A 76 14.76 -2.10 -4.11
CA ARG A 76 14.16 -1.63 -5.35
C ARG A 76 13.05 -2.56 -5.81
N MET A 77 12.03 -1.99 -6.42
CA MET A 77 10.94 -2.75 -7.03
C MET A 77 10.40 -2.15 -8.31
N VAL A 78 9.81 -3.00 -9.13
CA VAL A 78 9.18 -2.64 -10.40
C VAL A 78 7.74 -3.15 -10.41
N LEU A 79 6.81 -2.20 -10.55
CA LEU A 79 5.40 -2.46 -10.78
C LEU A 79 5.11 -2.34 -12.29
N LYS A 80 4.19 -3.16 -12.79
CA LYS A 80 3.83 -3.22 -14.20
C LYS A 80 3.05 -2.00 -14.66
N GLU A 81 2.04 -1.59 -13.90
CA GLU A 81 1.13 -0.53 -14.28
C GLU A 81 1.74 0.85 -14.02
N VAL A 82 1.59 1.73 -15.01
CA VAL A 82 1.94 3.15 -14.89
C VAL A 82 0.65 3.95 -14.96
N GLY A 83 0.34 4.65 -13.87
CA GLY A 83 -0.83 5.51 -13.76
C GLY A 83 -0.47 6.97 -13.55
N LYS A 84 -1.50 7.82 -13.52
CA LYS A 84 -1.40 9.22 -13.12
C LYS A 84 -2.08 9.44 -11.77
N PRO A 85 -1.71 10.45 -10.98
CA PRO A 85 -2.38 10.74 -9.70
C PRO A 85 -3.88 10.95 -9.87
N LEU A 86 -4.67 10.69 -8.81
CA LEU A 86 -6.12 10.91 -8.79
C LEU A 86 -6.51 12.32 -9.27
N SER A 87 -5.74 13.35 -8.92
CA SER A 87 -5.94 14.75 -9.35
C SER A 87 -5.89 14.98 -10.88
N SER A 88 -5.47 13.99 -11.66
CA SER A 88 -5.39 14.06 -13.13
C SER A 88 -6.65 13.60 -13.86
N PHE A 89 -7.79 13.48 -13.16
CA PHE A 89 -9.06 13.16 -13.79
C PHE A 89 -9.45 14.22 -14.84
N LYS A 90 -10.05 13.82 -15.96
CA LYS A 90 -10.45 14.72 -17.05
C LYS A 90 -11.80 15.38 -16.78
N ASN A 91 -12.69 14.68 -16.07
CA ASN A 91 -14.05 15.13 -15.77
C ASN A 91 -14.65 14.37 -14.58
N VAL A 92 -15.74 14.88 -14.02
CA VAL A 92 -16.44 14.27 -12.87
C VAL A 92 -16.86 12.82 -13.15
N PRO A 93 -17.40 12.43 -14.32
CA PRO A 93 -17.69 11.03 -14.59
C PRO A 93 -16.47 10.11 -14.54
N GLU A 94 -15.30 10.58 -14.97
CA GLU A 94 -14.07 9.82 -14.81
C GLU A 94 -13.67 9.69 -13.34
N LEU A 95 -13.71 10.80 -12.58
CA LEU A 95 -13.45 10.78 -11.15
C LEU A 95 -14.39 9.80 -10.45
N LEU A 96 -15.69 9.83 -10.73
CA LEU A 96 -16.66 8.90 -10.16
C LEU A 96 -16.42 7.46 -10.59
N ARG A 97 -15.91 7.18 -11.79
CA ARG A 97 -15.52 5.81 -12.19
C ARG A 97 -14.30 5.34 -11.41
N VAL A 98 -13.28 6.18 -11.28
CA VAL A 98 -12.07 5.88 -10.51
C VAL A 98 -12.40 5.73 -9.04
N LEU A 99 -13.21 6.60 -8.47
CA LEU A 99 -13.67 6.51 -7.09
C LEU A 99 -14.62 5.34 -6.88
N ARG A 100 -15.53 5.03 -7.81
CA ARG A 100 -16.34 3.82 -7.75
C ARG A 100 -15.46 2.59 -7.77
N ASP A 101 -14.44 2.57 -8.64
CA ASP A 101 -13.41 1.56 -8.60
C ASP A 101 -12.80 1.62 -7.21
N VAL A 102 -12.03 2.61 -6.79
CA VAL A 102 -11.43 2.75 -5.43
C VAL A 102 -12.36 2.54 -4.22
N VAL A 103 -13.68 2.69 -4.30
CA VAL A 103 -14.63 2.39 -3.22
C VAL A 103 -15.08 0.94 -3.28
N LEU A 104 -15.53 0.45 -4.44
CA LEU A 104 -15.89 -0.97 -4.61
C LEU A 104 -14.65 -1.87 -4.56
N VAL A 105 -13.53 -1.36 -5.03
CA VAL A 105 -12.16 -1.88 -5.00
C VAL A 105 -11.51 -1.62 -3.69
N GLY A 106 -11.67 -0.45 -3.08
CA GLY A 106 -11.18 -0.20 -1.73
C GLY A 106 -11.82 -1.23 -0.84
N ILE A 107 -13.13 -1.41 -0.91
CA ILE A 107 -13.84 -2.47 -0.20
C ILE A 107 -13.42 -3.87 -0.70
N ALA A 108 -13.36 -4.18 -2.00
CA ALA A 108 -13.05 -5.54 -2.48
C ALA A 108 -11.58 -5.94 -2.34
N ALA A 109 -10.65 -5.05 -2.67
CA ALA A 109 -9.22 -5.20 -2.44
C ALA A 109 -8.89 -5.16 -0.96
N HIS A 110 -9.47 -4.26 -0.15
CA HIS A 110 -9.34 -4.31 1.30
C HIS A 110 -9.96 -5.58 1.87
N GLN A 111 -11.14 -6.03 1.44
CA GLN A 111 -11.73 -7.29 1.91
C GLN A 111 -10.90 -8.50 1.45
N CYS A 112 -10.37 -8.50 0.23
CA CYS A 112 -9.52 -9.58 -0.28
C CYS A 112 -8.16 -9.59 0.42
N ALA A 113 -7.55 -8.43 0.62
CA ALA A 113 -6.34 -8.22 1.40
C ALA A 113 -6.57 -8.62 2.86
N LEU A 114 -7.68 -8.22 3.48
CA LEU A 114 -8.08 -8.56 4.84
C LEU A 114 -8.32 -10.06 5.00
N LYS A 115 -8.95 -10.72 4.02
CA LYS A 115 -9.03 -12.20 3.96
C LYS A 115 -7.65 -12.86 3.87
N ARG A 116 -6.64 -12.14 3.37
CA ARG A 116 -5.22 -12.54 3.36
C ARG A 116 -4.45 -12.03 4.59
N GLY A 117 -5.13 -11.37 5.53
CA GLY A 117 -4.54 -10.79 6.74
C GLY A 117 -3.79 -9.46 6.53
N ILE A 118 -4.07 -8.73 5.45
CA ILE A 118 -3.38 -7.49 5.07
C ILE A 118 -4.32 -6.28 5.21
N LEU A 119 -3.91 -5.25 5.95
CA LEU A 119 -4.58 -3.94 6.07
C LEU A 119 -3.71 -2.86 5.41
N HIS A 120 -4.31 -1.89 4.73
CA HIS A 120 -3.54 -0.87 3.99
C HIS A 120 -2.92 0.17 4.93
N ARG A 121 -3.74 0.74 5.82
CA ARG A 121 -3.38 1.73 6.85
C ARG A 121 -2.91 3.11 6.40
N ASP A 122 -2.88 3.36 5.10
CA ASP A 122 -2.62 4.69 4.51
C ASP A 122 -3.44 4.95 3.25
N ILE A 123 -4.76 4.75 3.31
CA ILE A 123 -5.63 5.10 2.18
C ILE A 123 -5.73 6.63 2.10
N SER A 124 -5.31 7.19 0.96
CA SER A 124 -5.33 8.63 0.71
C SER A 124 -5.53 8.93 -0.78
N ALA A 125 -5.94 10.16 -1.12
CA ALA A 125 -6.06 10.59 -2.51
C ALA A 125 -4.71 10.50 -3.28
N GLY A 126 -3.58 10.64 -2.58
CA GLY A 126 -2.23 10.51 -3.15
C GLY A 126 -1.84 9.08 -3.50
N ASN A 127 -2.45 8.11 -2.82
CA ASN A 127 -2.15 6.68 -2.98
C ASN A 127 -3.10 6.00 -3.99
N ILE A 128 -3.80 6.80 -4.79
CA ILE A 128 -4.71 6.33 -5.83
C ILE A 128 -4.20 6.79 -7.20
N LEU A 129 -4.01 5.83 -8.09
CA LEU A 129 -3.63 6.08 -9.48
C LEU A 129 -4.80 5.84 -10.43
N ILE A 130 -4.90 6.70 -11.45
CA ILE A 130 -5.74 6.53 -12.63
C ILE A 130 -4.91 5.86 -13.72
N VAL A 131 -5.32 4.67 -14.15
CA VAL A 131 -4.74 3.97 -15.29
C VAL A 131 -5.71 4.03 -16.46
N ARG A 132 -5.21 4.47 -17.62
CA ARG A 132 -5.96 4.57 -18.87
C ARG A 132 -5.31 3.64 -19.89
N GLU A 133 -6.06 2.64 -20.30
CA GLU A 133 -5.65 1.69 -21.32
C GLU A 133 -6.63 1.73 -22.48
N ARG A 134 -6.19 1.30 -23.67
CA ARG A 134 -7.11 1.09 -24.79
C ARG A 134 -7.39 -0.40 -24.92
N ASP A 135 -8.67 -0.75 -25.06
CA ASP A 135 -9.06 -2.11 -25.43
C ASP A 135 -8.73 -2.39 -26.90
N ALA A 136 -8.96 -3.64 -27.33
CA ALA A 136 -8.71 -4.07 -28.72
C ALA A 136 -9.57 -3.32 -29.75
N ALA A 137 -10.70 -2.74 -29.32
CA ALA A 137 -11.57 -1.91 -30.16
C ALA A 137 -11.18 -0.42 -30.15
N GLY A 138 -10.13 -0.05 -29.41
CA GLY A 138 -9.62 1.32 -29.31
C GLY A 138 -10.34 2.20 -28.30
N ASN A 139 -11.29 1.67 -27.51
CA ASN A 139 -11.98 2.43 -26.47
C ASN A 139 -11.06 2.64 -25.27
N GLU A 140 -11.10 3.84 -24.71
CA GLU A 140 -10.37 4.15 -23.47
C GLU A 140 -11.07 3.50 -22.28
N LYS A 141 -10.39 2.56 -21.63
CA LYS A 141 -10.77 1.96 -20.37
C LYS A 141 -9.99 2.65 -19.25
N VAL A 142 -10.73 3.24 -18.32
CA VAL A 142 -10.17 3.87 -17.13
C VAL A 142 -10.39 2.96 -15.92
N ARG A 143 -9.36 2.78 -15.09
CA ARG A 143 -9.48 2.12 -13.79
C ARG A 143 -8.67 2.81 -12.69
N GLY A 144 -9.11 2.66 -11.45
CA GLY A 144 -8.33 3.03 -10.27
C GLY A 144 -7.39 1.92 -9.82
N LEU A 145 -6.22 2.29 -9.29
CA LEU A 145 -5.28 1.39 -8.59
C LEU A 145 -4.89 1.97 -7.23
N LEU A 146 -4.82 1.11 -6.20
CA LEU A 146 -4.33 1.48 -4.87
C LEU A 146 -2.84 1.13 -4.75
N ILE A 147 -2.04 2.10 -4.37
CA ILE A 147 -0.58 2.01 -4.22
C ILE A 147 -0.13 2.33 -2.80
N ASP A 148 1.18 2.21 -2.54
CA ASP A 148 1.82 2.59 -1.28
C ASP A 148 1.42 1.70 -0.09
N TRP A 149 1.83 0.44 -0.19
CA TRP A 149 1.56 -0.60 0.81
C TRP A 149 2.69 -0.73 1.83
N ASP A 150 3.55 0.29 1.96
CA ASP A 150 4.71 0.29 2.86
C ASP A 150 4.31 0.37 4.34
N LEU A 151 3.21 1.07 4.63
CA LEU A 151 2.59 1.18 5.94
C LEU A 151 1.58 0.06 6.20
N CYS A 152 1.45 -0.96 5.35
CA CYS A 152 0.47 -2.02 5.57
C CYS A 152 0.76 -2.81 6.86
N TYR A 153 -0.30 -3.39 7.43
CA TYR A 153 -0.17 -4.45 8.43
C TYR A 153 -0.36 -5.80 7.75
N VAL A 154 0.49 -6.77 8.07
CA VAL A 154 0.37 -8.14 7.56
C VAL A 154 0.32 -9.11 8.73
N GLN A 155 -0.74 -9.91 8.80
CA GLN A 155 -0.94 -10.90 9.85
C GLN A 155 0.25 -11.88 9.90
N GLY A 156 0.73 -12.16 11.10
CA GLY A 156 1.92 -12.99 11.33
C GLY A 156 3.26 -12.26 11.15
N HIS A 157 3.26 -11.03 10.63
CA HIS A 157 4.45 -10.17 10.53
C HIS A 157 4.25 -9.03 11.54
N SER A 158 4.65 -9.29 12.79
CA SER A 158 4.27 -8.47 13.94
C SER A 158 4.85 -7.07 13.84
N GLN A 159 4.01 -6.06 14.08
CA GLN A 159 4.47 -4.73 14.48
C GLN A 159 4.27 -4.58 15.99
N SER A 160 5.27 -5.01 16.77
CA SER A 160 5.27 -4.87 18.24
C SER A 160 5.40 -3.40 18.68
N ASP A 161 5.81 -2.52 17.77
CA ASP A 161 6.00 -1.09 18.01
C ASP A 161 4.67 -0.34 18.02
N GLU A 162 4.26 0.14 19.20
CA GLU A 162 3.04 0.93 19.40
C GLU A 162 3.03 2.21 18.56
N LYS A 163 4.21 2.76 18.21
CA LYS A 163 4.31 3.94 17.35
C LYS A 163 3.73 3.69 15.96
N ARG A 164 3.61 2.43 15.54
CA ARG A 164 3.05 2.03 14.25
C ARG A 164 1.57 1.66 14.31
N TRP A 165 0.93 1.84 15.47
CA TRP A 165 -0.52 1.68 15.58
C TRP A 165 -1.29 2.87 15.02
N ILE A 166 -0.62 4.03 14.89
CA ILE A 166 -1.17 5.26 14.31
C ILE A 166 -0.30 5.62 13.12
N THR A 167 -0.76 5.26 11.93
CA THR A 167 -0.12 5.53 10.65
C THR A 167 -1.16 6.05 9.68
N GLY A 168 -0.70 6.79 8.68
CA GLY A 168 -1.52 7.27 7.58
C GLY A 168 -1.43 8.78 7.37
N THR A 169 -1.98 9.21 6.25
CA THR A 169 -2.08 10.63 5.86
C THR A 169 -3.15 11.31 6.69
N TRP A 170 -2.78 12.33 7.48
CA TRP A 170 -3.63 12.85 8.56
C TRP A 170 -4.99 13.40 8.12
N GLN A 171 -5.10 13.94 6.91
CA GLN A 171 -6.38 14.41 6.36
C GLN A 171 -7.38 13.27 6.10
N PHE A 172 -6.89 12.04 5.98
CA PHE A 172 -7.69 10.85 5.67
C PHE A 172 -7.72 9.85 6.84
N MET A 173 -7.01 10.10 7.94
CA MET A 173 -7.07 9.24 9.12
C MET A 173 -8.46 9.28 9.76
N SER A 174 -8.90 8.14 10.28
CA SER A 174 -10.15 8.06 11.03
C SER A 174 -10.14 8.95 12.27
N ILE A 175 -11.33 9.40 12.69
CA ILE A 175 -11.49 10.16 13.95
C ILE A 175 -10.98 9.34 15.13
N ALA A 176 -11.17 8.02 15.13
CA ALA A 176 -10.71 7.13 16.19
C ALA A 176 -9.18 7.11 16.32
N LEU A 177 -8.45 7.06 15.19
CA LEU A 177 -6.99 7.16 15.15
C LEU A 177 -6.51 8.54 15.60
N LEU A 178 -7.14 9.61 15.09
CA LEU A 178 -6.80 10.99 15.44
C LEU A 178 -7.06 11.32 16.91
N SER A 179 -8.06 10.68 17.53
CA SER A 179 -8.39 10.85 18.95
C SER A 179 -7.35 10.24 19.89
N ARG A 180 -6.38 9.47 19.37
CA ARG A 180 -5.29 8.84 20.13
C ARG A 180 -5.76 8.09 21.37
N ARG A 181 -6.93 7.44 21.28
CA ARG A 181 -7.48 6.66 22.39
C ARG A 181 -6.50 5.54 22.73
N LYS A 182 -6.08 5.46 23.99
CA LYS A 182 -5.13 4.44 24.46
C LYS A 182 -5.60 3.05 24.07
N GLY A 183 -4.75 2.30 23.36
CA GLY A 183 -5.02 0.93 22.93
C GLY A 183 -5.82 0.79 21.63
N HIS A 184 -6.27 1.90 21.00
CA HIS A 184 -6.82 1.82 19.65
C HIS A 184 -5.72 1.50 18.65
N ARG A 185 -5.91 0.44 17.88
CA ARG A 185 -5.01 0.02 16.81
C ARG A 185 -5.72 0.20 15.48
N HIS A 186 -5.01 0.73 14.49
CA HIS A 186 -5.51 0.82 13.13
C HIS A 186 -6.10 -0.53 12.70
N ASN A 187 -7.40 -0.53 12.40
CA ASN A 187 -8.15 -1.71 12.00
C ASN A 187 -8.92 -1.44 10.69
N ASP A 188 -9.67 -2.44 10.25
CA ASP A 188 -10.45 -2.44 9.02
C ASP A 188 -11.45 -1.28 8.91
N LYS A 189 -12.02 -0.82 10.04
CA LYS A 189 -12.96 0.30 10.05
C LYS A 189 -12.27 1.64 9.81
N ASP A 190 -11.02 1.76 10.22
CA ASP A 190 -10.24 2.98 10.03
C ASP A 190 -9.91 3.17 8.54
N ASP A 191 -9.50 2.11 7.84
CA ASP A 191 -9.31 2.09 6.38
C ASP A 191 -10.62 2.45 5.64
N LEU A 192 -11.78 1.96 6.11
CA LEU A 192 -13.08 2.32 5.54
C LEU A 192 -13.44 3.80 5.75
N GLU A 193 -13.11 4.37 6.91
CA GLU A 193 -13.30 5.80 7.16
C GLU A 193 -12.38 6.65 6.27
N SER A 194 -11.14 6.20 6.03
CA SER A 194 -10.24 6.85 5.07
C SER A 194 -10.81 6.91 3.65
N ILE A 195 -11.49 5.86 3.19
CA ILE A 195 -12.19 5.86 1.89
C ILE A 195 -13.26 6.96 1.85
N LEU A 196 -14.04 7.14 2.94
CA LEU A 196 -15.03 8.22 3.04
C LEU A 196 -14.35 9.58 2.93
N TRP A 197 -13.22 9.79 3.61
CA TRP A 197 -12.48 11.05 3.54
C TRP A 197 -11.93 11.33 2.13
N VAL A 198 -11.50 10.31 1.38
CA VAL A 198 -11.12 10.46 -0.03
C VAL A 198 -12.30 10.96 -0.87
N LEU A 199 -13.50 10.44 -0.66
CA LEU A 199 -14.71 10.87 -1.37
C LEU A 199 -15.07 12.33 -1.06
N CYS A 200 -14.89 12.78 0.17
CA CYS A 200 -15.17 14.16 0.57
C CYS A 200 -14.12 15.16 0.09
N TYR A 201 -12.90 14.69 -0.19
CA TYR A 201 -11.78 15.55 -0.59
C TYR A 201 -11.77 15.89 -2.08
N CYS A 202 -12.25 14.99 -2.95
CA CYS A 202 -12.21 15.12 -4.40
C CYS A 202 -13.37 15.97 -4.95
#